data_AF-A0A955ZD60-F1
#
_entry.id   AF-A0A955ZD60-F1
#
_cell.length_a   1.000
_cell.length_b   1.000
_cell.length_c   1.000
_cell.angle_alpha   90.00
_cell.angle_beta   90.00
_cell.angle_gamma   90.00
#
_symmetry.space_group_name_H-M   'P 1'
#
loop_
_entity.id
_entity.type
_entity.pdbx_description
1 polymer ?
#
loop_
_entity_poly.entity_id
_entity_poly.type
_entity_poly.pdbx_seq_one_letter_code
_entity_poly.pdbx_strand_id
1 'polypeptide(L)'
;MSISLAVHSLAQLLRERVASDPALLAYVNAIASMPEWVERRRLDLWESEVTAREAKGASALHALARGVFELGAFNMYAAIEEAETAKLFEELRAAFAAAGVDAPAADAFDFENW
;
A
#
# COMPACT_ATOMS: atom_id res chain seq x y z
N MET A 1 -13.73 -5.37 -3.40
CA MET A 1 -12.53 -5.80 -2.65
C MET A 1 -12.09 -4.66 -1.77
N SER A 2 -11.92 -4.86 -0.46
CA SER A 2 -11.65 -3.75 0.47
C SER A 2 -10.30 -3.05 0.27
N ILE A 3 -10.13 -1.88 0.89
CA ILE A 3 -8.87 -1.11 0.87
C ILE A 3 -7.67 -1.95 1.34
N SER A 4 -7.87 -2.84 2.31
CA SER A 4 -6.81 -3.72 2.82
C SER A 4 -6.33 -4.72 1.76
N LEU A 5 -7.24 -5.21 0.92
CA LEU A 5 -6.91 -6.05 -0.24
C LEU A 5 -6.24 -5.25 -1.36
N ALA A 6 -6.61 -3.98 -1.56
CA ALA A 6 -5.93 -3.09 -2.50
C ALA A 6 -4.47 -2.86 -2.10
N VAL A 7 -4.24 -2.47 -0.84
CA VAL A 7 -2.91 -2.29 -0.24
C VAL A 7 -2.09 -3.58 -0.34
N HIS A 8 -2.68 -4.73 0.03
CA HIS A 8 -2.02 -6.03 -0.09
C HIS A 8 -1.60 -6.33 -1.53
N SER A 9 -2.51 -6.19 -2.49
CA SER A 9 -2.26 -6.52 -3.90
C SER A 9 -1.14 -5.66 -4.49
N LEU A 10 -1.16 -4.35 -4.23
CA LEU A 10 -0.13 -3.42 -4.68
C LEU A 10 1.24 -3.74 -4.04
N ALA A 11 1.25 -4.09 -2.75
CA ALA A 11 2.47 -4.50 -2.07
C ALA A 11 3.05 -5.81 -2.64
N GLN A 12 2.21 -6.81 -2.98
CA GLN A 12 2.68 -8.04 -3.63
C GLN A 12 3.32 -7.76 -4.99
N LEU A 13 2.74 -6.87 -5.79
CA LEU A 13 3.32 -6.46 -7.08
C LEU A 13 4.71 -5.82 -6.92
N LEU A 14 4.92 -5.03 -5.86
CA LEU A 14 6.24 -4.46 -5.56
C LEU A 14 7.24 -5.49 -5.07
N ARG A 15 6.80 -6.51 -4.33
CA ARG A 15 7.66 -7.51 -3.69
C ARG A 15 8.63 -8.17 -4.66
N GLU A 16 8.16 -8.50 -5.86
CA GLU A 16 8.97 -9.12 -6.91
C GLU A 16 10.09 -8.19 -7.42
N ARG A 17 9.86 -6.88 -7.40
CA ARG A 17 10.78 -5.87 -7.93
C ARG A 17 11.82 -5.41 -6.91
N VAL A 18 11.55 -5.61 -5.62
CA VAL A 18 12.41 -5.15 -4.52
C VAL A 18 13.22 -6.30 -3.88
N ALA A 19 13.20 -7.50 -4.47
CA ALA A 19 13.85 -8.68 -3.90
C ALA A 19 15.36 -8.52 -3.64
N SER A 20 16.04 -7.64 -4.40
CA SER A 20 17.47 -7.34 -4.25
C SER A 20 17.78 -6.29 -3.17
N ASP A 21 16.76 -5.62 -2.62
CA ASP A 21 16.89 -4.64 -1.53
C ASP A 21 16.21 -5.20 -0.26
N PRO A 22 16.98 -5.80 0.67
CA PRO A 22 16.40 -6.44 1.85
C PRO A 22 15.61 -5.50 2.76
N ALA A 23 16.00 -4.22 2.84
CA ALA A 23 15.32 -3.24 3.67
C ALA A 23 13.97 -2.86 3.06
N LEU A 24 13.95 -2.56 1.75
CA LEU A 24 12.72 -2.27 1.03
C LEU A 24 11.80 -3.50 0.94
N LEU A 25 12.36 -4.70 0.79
CA LEU A 25 11.59 -5.95 0.84
C LEU A 25 10.91 -6.14 2.20
N ALA A 26 11.61 -5.89 3.31
CA ALA A 26 11.03 -5.97 4.65
C ALA A 26 9.89 -4.95 4.84
N TYR A 27 10.07 -3.73 4.32
CA TYR A 27 9.05 -2.69 4.32
C TYR A 27 7.81 -3.09 3.54
N VAL A 28 7.97 -3.55 2.29
CA VAL A 28 6.87 -4.00 1.43
C VAL A 28 6.14 -5.20 2.03
N ASN A 29 6.84 -6.14 2.67
CA ASN A 29 6.20 -7.26 3.36
C ASN A 29 5.35 -6.81 4.56
N ALA A 30 5.79 -5.78 5.30
CA ALA A 30 5.01 -5.20 6.38
C ALA A 30 3.75 -4.47 5.85
N ILE A 31 3.85 -3.76 4.72
CA ILE A 31 2.68 -3.16 4.07
C ILE A 31 1.67 -4.25 3.68
N ALA A 32 2.16 -5.34 3.07
CA ALA A 32 1.33 -6.44 2.62
C ALA A 32 0.59 -7.20 3.74
N SER A 33 0.94 -7.01 5.02
CA SER A 33 0.29 -7.68 6.14
C SER A 33 -1.02 -6.99 6.58
N MET A 34 -1.42 -5.86 5.99
CA MET A 34 -2.60 -5.10 6.39
C MET A 34 -3.88 -5.95 6.60
N PRO A 35 -4.24 -6.91 5.73
CA PRO A 35 -5.43 -7.76 5.95
C PRO A 35 -5.41 -8.54 7.26
N GLU A 36 -4.25 -9.09 7.67
CA GLU A 36 -4.10 -9.81 8.95
C GLU A 36 -4.40 -8.90 10.14
N TRP A 37 -4.00 -7.64 10.05
CA TRP A 37 -4.23 -6.65 11.09
C TRP A 37 -5.67 -6.12 11.10
N VAL A 38 -6.35 -6.06 9.95
CA VAL A 38 -7.80 -5.81 9.86
C VAL A 38 -8.57 -6.93 10.57
N GLU A 39 -8.28 -8.19 10.28
CA GLU A 39 -8.93 -9.34 10.92
C GLU A 39 -8.77 -9.31 12.44
N ARG A 40 -7.60 -8.87 12.92
CA ARG A 40 -7.30 -8.71 14.34
C ARG A 40 -7.88 -7.45 14.97
N ARG A 41 -8.45 -6.54 14.18
CA ARG A 41 -8.90 -5.20 14.59
C ARG A 41 -7.78 -4.39 15.27
N ARG A 42 -6.55 -4.52 14.76
CA ARG A 42 -5.34 -3.91 15.32
C ARG A 42 -4.54 -3.13 14.27
N LEU A 43 -5.24 -2.34 13.45
CA LEU A 43 -4.61 -1.48 12.45
C LEU A 43 -3.64 -0.44 13.07
N ASP A 44 -3.86 -0.06 14.34
CA ASP A 44 -2.92 0.75 15.14
C ASP A 44 -1.51 0.13 15.21
N LEU A 45 -1.45 -1.20 15.35
CA LEU A 45 -0.19 -1.94 15.41
C LEU A 45 0.42 -2.14 14.03
N TRP A 46 -0.41 -2.29 12.99
CA TRP A 46 0.08 -2.36 11.62
C TRP A 46 0.84 -1.09 11.24
N GLU A 47 0.26 0.09 11.47
CA GLU A 47 0.93 1.36 11.17
C GLU A 47 2.26 1.45 11.91
N SER A 48 2.26 1.14 13.21
CA SER A 48 3.48 1.11 14.03
C SER A 48 4.52 0.12 13.46
N GLU A 49 4.09 -1.05 13.00
CA GLU A 49 4.96 -2.08 12.41
C GLU A 49 5.61 -1.60 11.12
N VAL A 50 4.81 -0.99 10.23
CA VAL A 50 5.23 -0.49 8.92
C VAL A 50 6.15 0.70 9.07
N THR A 51 5.81 1.68 9.92
CA THR A 51 6.66 2.85 10.21
C THR A 51 8.00 2.43 10.82
N ALA A 52 8.03 1.45 11.72
CA ALA A 52 9.29 0.94 12.29
C ALA A 52 10.22 0.28 11.26
N ARG A 53 9.67 -0.15 10.11
CA ARG A 53 10.39 -0.80 9.01
C ARG A 53 10.55 0.10 7.79
N GLU A 54 10.19 1.39 7.90
CA GLU A 54 10.24 2.31 6.76
C GLU A 54 11.64 2.32 6.14
N ALA A 55 11.72 1.84 4.90
CA ALA A 55 12.95 1.88 4.13
C ALA A 55 13.15 3.31 3.59
N LYS A 56 14.30 3.92 3.88
CA LYS A 56 14.64 5.26 3.40
C LYS A 56 15.45 5.17 2.12
N GLY A 57 14.93 5.76 1.05
CA GLY A 57 15.61 5.81 -0.24
C GLY A 57 14.94 6.79 -1.19
N ALA A 58 15.64 7.13 -2.28
CA ALA A 58 15.18 8.08 -3.30
C ALA A 58 14.75 7.39 -4.61
N SER A 59 14.73 6.05 -4.66
CA SER A 59 14.34 5.34 -5.87
C SER A 59 12.82 5.35 -6.07
N ALA A 60 12.39 5.19 -7.33
CA ALA A 60 10.96 5.09 -7.66
C ALA A 60 10.25 3.98 -6.85
N LEU A 61 10.93 2.86 -6.58
CA LEU A 61 10.37 1.76 -5.78
C LEU A 61 10.14 2.15 -4.31
N HIS A 62 11.00 3.00 -3.73
CA HIS A 62 10.78 3.55 -2.39
C HIS A 62 9.57 4.49 -2.37
N ALA A 63 9.44 5.35 -3.37
CA ALA A 63 8.29 6.24 -3.50
C ALA A 63 6.98 5.46 -3.68
N LEU A 64 6.98 4.39 -4.49
CA LEU A 64 5.83 3.50 -4.66
C LEU A 64 5.45 2.81 -3.35
N ALA A 65 6.41 2.18 -2.66
CA ALA A 65 6.15 1.52 -1.38
C ALA A 65 5.57 2.49 -0.35
N ARG A 66 6.10 3.72 -0.28
CA ARG A 66 5.55 4.78 0.57
C ARG A 66 4.13 5.16 0.18
N GLY A 67 3.83 5.34 -1.11
CA GLY A 67 2.49 5.67 -1.57
C GLY A 67 1.47 4.56 -1.26
N VAL A 68 1.85 3.28 -1.35
CA VAL A 68 0.99 2.15 -0.95
C VAL A 68 0.70 2.21 0.56
N PHE A 69 1.70 2.51 1.39
CA PHE A 69 1.50 2.67 2.83
C PHE A 69 0.57 3.85 3.14
N GLU A 70 0.80 5.01 2.52
CA GLU A 70 -0.02 6.21 2.70
C GLU A 70 -1.50 5.94 2.31
N LEU A 71 -1.75 5.23 1.21
CA LEU A 71 -3.10 4.80 0.81
C LEU A 71 -3.81 4.01 1.93
N GLY A 72 -3.11 3.08 2.59
CA GLY A 72 -3.67 2.30 3.69
C GLY A 72 -3.84 3.12 4.98
N ALA A 73 -2.84 3.93 5.33
CA ALA A 73 -2.84 4.73 6.56
C ALA A 73 -3.90 5.85 6.53
N PHE A 74 -4.08 6.53 5.41
CA PHE A 74 -5.08 7.59 5.31
C PHE A 74 -6.51 7.07 5.47
N ASN A 75 -6.77 5.87 4.96
CA ASN A 75 -8.09 5.25 5.08
C ASN A 75 -8.38 4.86 6.54
N MET A 76 -7.39 4.34 7.29
CA MET A 76 -7.54 3.96 8.72
C MET A 76 -8.16 5.06 9.60
N TYR A 77 -7.81 6.31 9.34
CA TYR A 77 -8.24 7.43 10.16
C TYR A 77 -9.55 8.08 9.68
N ALA A 78 -10.21 7.50 8.66
CA ALA A 78 -11.29 8.15 7.91
C ALA A 78 -10.89 9.59 7.51
N ALA A 79 -9.59 9.83 7.32
CA ALA A 79 -9.02 11.16 7.17
C ALA A 79 -9.26 11.74 5.78
N ILE A 80 -9.75 10.91 4.85
CA ILE A 80 -9.87 11.19 3.43
C ILE A 80 -11.25 10.74 2.94
N GLU A 81 -11.94 11.61 2.21
CA GLU A 81 -13.22 11.29 1.55
C GLU A 81 -12.99 10.25 0.43
N GLU A 82 -14.01 9.43 0.12
CA GLU A 82 -13.91 8.32 -0.86
C GLU A 82 -13.29 8.76 -2.21
N ALA A 83 -13.69 9.94 -2.71
CA ALA A 83 -13.19 10.50 -3.97
C ALA A 83 -11.67 10.78 -3.94
N GLU A 84 -11.14 11.20 -2.80
CA GLU A 84 -9.71 11.44 -2.62
C GLU A 84 -8.92 10.13 -2.50
N THR A 85 -9.50 9.10 -1.88
CA THR A 85 -8.90 7.74 -1.85
C THR A 85 -8.80 7.15 -3.26
N ALA A 86 -9.86 7.28 -4.06
CA ALA A 86 -9.86 6.83 -5.46
C ALA A 86 -8.83 7.60 -6.30
N LYS A 87 -8.68 8.91 -6.08
CA LYS A 87 -7.66 9.73 -6.74
C LYS A 87 -6.24 9.29 -6.37
N LEU A 88 -5.96 9.09 -5.09
CA LEU A 88 -4.66 8.60 -4.62
C LEU A 88 -4.34 7.22 -5.20
N PHE A 89 -5.34 6.33 -5.27
CA PHE A 89 -5.19 5.03 -5.89
C PHE A 89 -4.81 5.14 -7.37
N GLU A 90 -5.50 5.98 -8.15
CA GLU A 90 -5.21 6.15 -9.58
C GLU A 90 -3.86 6.85 -9.83
N GLU A 91 -3.46 7.81 -8.98
CA GLU A 91 -2.11 8.39 -8.99
C GLU A 91 -1.04 7.33 -8.75
N LEU A 92 -1.28 6.45 -7.76
CA LEU A 92 -0.38 5.35 -7.44
C LEU A 92 -0.32 4.34 -8.59
N ARG A 93 -1.46 3.96 -9.17
CA ARG A 93 -1.54 3.09 -10.34
C ARG A 93 -0.75 3.65 -11.53
N ALA A 94 -0.86 4.95 -11.80
CA ALA A 94 -0.07 5.61 -12.84
C ALA A 94 1.44 5.54 -12.54
N ALA A 95 1.84 5.68 -11.28
CA ALA A 95 3.23 5.53 -10.86
C ALA A 95 3.74 4.08 -11.01
N PHE A 96 2.89 3.08 -10.71
CA PHE A 96 3.19 1.66 -10.97
C PHE A 96 3.40 1.40 -12.47
N ALA A 97 2.51 1.92 -13.31
CA ALA A 97 2.64 1.81 -14.77
C ALA A 97 3.94 2.47 -15.28
N ALA A 98 4.30 3.63 -14.75
CA ALA A 98 5.57 4.30 -15.08
C ALA A 98 6.81 3.50 -14.64
N ALA A 99 6.68 2.66 -13.61
CA ALA A 99 7.71 1.71 -13.17
C ALA A 99 7.67 0.36 -13.92
N GLY A 100 6.81 0.21 -14.93
CA GLY A 100 6.65 -1.02 -15.70
C GLY A 100 6.01 -2.15 -14.90
N VAL A 101 5.10 -1.81 -13.98
CA VAL A 101 4.31 -2.75 -13.19
C VAL A 101 2.83 -2.49 -13.47
N ASP A 102 2.11 -3.48 -14.00
CA ASP A 102 0.68 -3.36 -14.22
C ASP A 102 -0.08 -3.56 -12.91
N ALA A 103 -0.62 -2.47 -12.37
CA ALA A 103 -1.50 -2.50 -11.21
C ALA A 103 -2.98 -2.60 -11.64
N PRO A 104 -3.83 -3.31 -10.88
CA PRO A 104 -5.27 -3.37 -11.13
C PRO A 104 -5.92 -1.98 -11.06
N ALA A 105 -7.00 -1.77 -11.81
CA ALA A 105 -7.76 -0.53 -11.84
C ALA A 105 -8.58 -0.33 -10.54
N ALA A 106 -8.92 0.93 -10.21
CA ALA A 106 -9.65 1.27 -8.98
C ALA A 106 -11.02 0.58 -8.88
N ASP A 107 -11.70 0.35 -10.01
CA ASP A 107 -13.00 -0.30 -10.09
C ASP A 107 -13.00 -1.81 -9.75
N ALA A 108 -11.82 -2.42 -9.65
CA ALA A 108 -11.67 -3.75 -9.07
C ALA A 108 -11.86 -3.74 -7.54
N PHE A 109 -11.77 -2.57 -6.91
CA PHE A 109 -11.83 -2.41 -5.47
C PHE A 109 -13.13 -1.71 -5.05
N ASP A 110 -13.63 -2.12 -3.90
CA ASP A 110 -14.78 -1.54 -3.23
C ASP A 110 -14.21 -0.87 -1.98
N PHE A 111 -14.09 0.46 -2.04
CA PHE A 111 -13.51 1.25 -0.96
C PHE A 111 -14.50 1.51 0.18
N GLU A 112 -15.78 1.12 0.04
CA GLU A 112 -16.78 1.22 1.11
C GLU A 112 -16.74 0.00 2.06
N ASN A 113 -16.35 -1.17 1.55
CA ASN A 113 -16.19 -2.39 2.36
C ASN A 113 -14.77 -2.49 2.93
N TRP A 114 -14.66 -2.84 4.23
CA TRP A 114 -13.40 -3.00 4.97
C TRP A 114 -12.99 -4.48 5.09
#